data_AF-A0A537BCW2-F1
#
_entry.id   AF-A0A537BCW2-F1
#
_cell.length_a   1.000
_cell.length_b   1.000
_cell.length_c   1.000
_cell.angle_alpha   90.00
_cell.angle_beta   90.00
_cell.angle_gamma   90.00
#
_symmetry.space_group_name_H-M   'P 1'
#
loop_
_entity.id
_entity.type
_entity.pdbx_description
1 polymer ?
#
loop_
_entity_poly.entity_id
_entity_poly.type
_entity_poly.pdbx_seq_one_letter_code
_entity_poly.pdbx_strand_id
1 'polypeptide(L)' 'LFAKIFLVVSMFLWFRATFPRYRYDQIMRLGWKIFIPLTLVWIAVVGLWMQTPWSLWR' A
#
# COMPACT_ATOMS: atom_id res chain seq x y z
N LEU A 1 -7.38 -16.67 -13.65
CA LEU A 1 -6.49 -16.96 -12.49
C LEU A 1 -5.02 -16.68 -12.83
N PHE A 2 -4.46 -17.38 -13.81
CA PHE A 2 -3.05 -17.26 -14.21
C PHE A 2 -2.63 -15.85 -14.67
N ALA A 3 -3.49 -15.10 -15.37
CA ALA A 3 -3.15 -13.75 -15.84
C ALA A 3 -2.87 -12.75 -14.69
N LYS A 4 -3.65 -12.82 -13.59
CA LYS A 4 -3.42 -11.97 -12.40
C LYS A 4 -2.08 -12.31 -11.74
N ILE A 5 -1.79 -13.60 -11.62
CA ILE A 5 -0.55 -14.10 -11.02
C ILE A 5 0.66 -13.70 -11.88
N PHE A 6 0.57 -13.89 -13.19
CA PHE A 6 1.62 -13.51 -14.14
C PHE A 6 1.94 -12.02 -14.05
N LEU A 7 0.93 -11.15 -14.06
CA LEU A 7 1.11 -9.70 -13.91
C LEU A 7 1.82 -9.33 -12.59
N VAL A 8 1.40 -9.90 -11.46
CA VAL A 8 2.00 -9.61 -10.15
C VAL A 8 3.46 -10.06 -10.10
N VAL A 9 3.77 -11.26 -10.60
CA VAL A 9 5.15 -11.78 -10.61
C VAL A 9 6.05 -10.97 -11.54
N SER A 10 5.57 -10.62 -12.74
CA SER A 10 6.31 -9.76 -13.68
C SER A 10 6.57 -8.36 -13.09
N MET A 11 5.60 -7.76 -12.41
CA MET A 11 5.79 -6.49 -11.71
C MET A 11 6.84 -6.60 -10.59
N PHE A 12 6.84 -7.69 -9.82
CA PHE A 12 7.83 -7.92 -8.75
C PHE A 12 9.25 -8.07 -9.30
N LEU A 13 9.39 -8.76 -10.44
CA LEU A 13 10.67 -8.92 -11.12
C LEU A 13 11.20 -7.58 -11.65
N TRP A 14 10.32 -6.75 -12.23
CA TRP A 14 10.67 -5.43 -12.72
C TRP A 14 11.05 -4.46 -11.60
N PHE A 15 10.34 -4.51 -10.48
CA PHE A 15 10.66 -3.72 -9.28
C PHE A 15 12.06 -4.07 -8.75
N ARG A 16 12.39 -5.36 -8.65
CA ARG A 16 13.74 -5.79 -8.24
C ARG A 16 14.84 -5.27 -9.17
N ALA A 17 14.59 -5.21 -10.48
CA ALA A 17 15.55 -4.72 -11.46
C ALA A 17 15.72 -3.19 -11.44
N THR A 18 14.69 -2.45 -11.05
CA THR A 18 14.66 -0.98 -11.13
C THR A 18 15.20 -0.29 -9.86
N PHE A 19 15.04 -0.91 -8.69
CA PHE A 19 15.44 -0.27 -7.42
C PHE A 19 16.88 -0.64 -7.00
N PRO A 20 17.79 0.34 -6.91
CA PRO A 20 19.10 0.13 -6.29
C PRO A 20 18.95 -0.12 -4.79
N ARG A 21 19.83 -0.94 -4.21
CA ARG A 21 19.75 -1.45 -2.82
C ARG A 21 19.48 -0.32 -1.82
N TYR A 22 18.31 -0.36 -1.17
CA TYR A 22 17.93 0.58 -0.11
C TYR A 22 18.58 0.19 1.22
N ARG A 23 19.03 1.18 2.01
CA ARG A 23 19.64 0.94 3.33
C ARG A 23 18.54 0.65 4.37
N TYR A 24 18.85 -0.16 5.38
CA TYR A 24 17.92 -0.53 6.44
C TYR A 24 17.31 0.70 7.14
N ASP A 25 18.11 1.73 7.40
CA ASP A 25 17.65 2.97 8.02
C ASP A 25 16.59 3.70 7.20
N GLN A 26 16.71 3.65 5.87
CA GLN A 26 15.78 4.31 4.97
C GLN A 26 14.44 3.55 4.92
N ILE A 27 14.50 2.21 4.96
CA ILE A 27 13.31 1.35 5.04
C ILE A 27 12.61 1.56 6.39
N MET A 28 13.38 1.62 7.49
CA MET A 28 12.84 1.87 8.82
C MET A 28 12.16 3.24 8.90
N ARG A 29 12.79 4.28 8.32
CA ARG A 29 12.20 5.63 8.26
C ARG A 29 10.93 5.66 7.40
N LEU A 30 10.88 4.93 6.29
CA LEU A 30 9.70 4.82 5.44
C LEU A 30 8.56 4.09 6.17
N GLY A 31 8.85 2.96 6.82
CA GLY A 31 7.95 2.21 7.70
C GLY A 31 7.31 3.09 8.77
N TRP A 32 8.16 3.66 9.61
CA TRP A 32 7.72 4.37 10.80
C TRP A 32 7.16 5.76 10.54
N LYS A 33 7.68 6.51 9.55
CA LYS A 33 7.22 7.89 9.30
C LYS A 33 6.16 8.01 8.22
N ILE A 34 6.03 7.05 7.32
CA ILE A 34 5.10 7.15 6.18
C ILE A 34 4.02 6.08 6.26
N PHE A 35 4.37 4.80 6.43
CA PHE A 35 3.36 3.73 6.40
C PHE A 35 2.42 3.75 7.61
N ILE A 36 2.94 3.92 8.83
CA ILE A 36 2.10 3.96 10.05
C ILE A 36 1.08 5.12 10.04
N PRO A 37 1.47 6.39 9.82
CA PRO A 37 0.47 7.46 9.79
C PRO A 37 -0.48 7.33 8.61
N LEU A 38 -0.01 6.81 7.46
CA LEU A 38 -0.87 6.60 6.29
C LEU A 38 -1.98 5.58 6.56
N THR A 39 -1.66 4.42 7.17
CA THR A 39 -2.69 3.42 7.50
C THR A 39 -3.67 3.94 8.54
N LEU A 40 -3.21 4.73 9.51
CA LEU A 40 -4.05 5.32 10.53
C LEU A 40 -5.04 6.35 9.94
N VAL A 41 -4.56 7.22 9.05
CA VAL A 41 -5.42 8.14 8.28
C VAL A 41 -6.41 7.38 7.42
N TRP A 42 -5.98 6.30 6.76
CA TRP A 42 -6.87 5.51 5.91
C TRP A 42 -8.02 4.86 6.70
N ILE A 43 -7.73 4.33 7.89
CA ILE A 43 -8.76 3.77 8.79
C ILE A 43 -9.76 4.86 9.19
N ALA A 44 -9.29 6.06 9.54
CA ALA A 44 -10.16 7.18 9.87
C ALA A 44 -11.03 7.61 8.68
N VAL A 45 -10.45 7.70 7.47
CA VAL A 45 -11.15 8.04 6.23
C VAL A 45 -12.22 7.00 5.90
N VAL A 46 -11.90 5.70 5.98
CA VAL A 46 -12.85 4.61 5.75
C VAL A 46 -13.96 4.62 6.81
N GLY A 47 -13.62 4.85 8.08
CA GLY A 47 -14.60 4.96 9.17
C GLY A 47 -15.55 6.14 8.98
N LEU A 48 -15.06 7.28 8.50
CA LEU A 48 -15.89 8.44 8.15
C LEU A 48 -16.74 8.17 6.90
N TRP A 49 -16.19 7.49 5.89
CA TRP A 49 -16.91 7.07 4.69
C TRP A 49 -18.07 6.12 5.01
N MET A 50 -17.93 5.28 6.03
CA MET A 50 -19.02 4.41 6.48
C MET A 50 -20.15 5.20 7.16
N GLN A 51 -19.84 6.35 7.77
CA GLN A 51 -20.84 7.23 8.40
C GLN A 51 -21.53 8.17 7.40
N THR A 52 -20.97 8.39 6.20
CA THR A 52 -21.62 9.22 5.20
C THR A 52 -22.83 8.49 4.60
N PRO A 53 -23.94 9.20 4.30
CA PRO A 53 -25.16 8.61 3.76
C PRO A 53 -25.00 8.07 2.32
N TRP A 54 -23.81 8.27 1.72
CA TRP A 54 -23.40 7.74 0.42
C TRP A 54 -22.64 6.41 0.55
N SER A 55 -22.68 5.75 1.72
CA SER A 55 -22.16 4.40 1.85
C SER A 55 -22.94 3.46 0.93
N LEU A 56 -22.33 3.17 -0.22
CA LEU A 56 -22.78 2.19 -1.23
C LEU A 56 -22.84 0.74 -0.70
N TRP A 57 -22.63 0.56 0.61
CA TRP A 57 -22.63 -0.70 1.35
C TRP A 57 -24.00 -1.01 1.96
N ARG A 58 -25.07 -0.52 1.32
CA ARG A 58 -26.44 -0.94 1.56
C ARG A 58 -26.88 -1.94 0.50
#